data_AF-A0A7S0A0V1-F1
#
_entry.id   AF-A0A7S0A0V1-F1
#
_cell.length_a   1.000
_cell.length_b   1.000
_cell.length_c   1.000
_cell.angle_alpha   90.00
_cell.angle_beta   90.00
_cell.angle_gamma   90.00
#
_symmetry.space_group_name_H-M   'P 1'
#
loop_
_entity.id
_entity.type
_entity.pdbx_description
1 polymer ?
#
loop_
_entity_poly.entity_id
_entity_poly.type
_entity_poly.pdbx_seq_one_letter_code
_entity_poly.pdbx_strand_id
1 'polypeptide(L)'
;AEAAPGMESAEKVEAANVARGGSKGGRTNKRRWLRKDHDPLVRAVVARISSIVGLSSEQVEGPQVILYEPGQRYGAHFDGFNMTSERGQAEALRGKGGQRVLTALAYLSEVEDGGAT
;
A
#
# COMPACT_ATOMS: atom_id res chain seq x y z
N ALA A 1 -29.88 -7.98 11.85
CA ALA A 1 -28.60 -8.15 11.14
C ALA A 1 -27.52 -7.72 12.11
N GLU A 2 -26.92 -8.70 12.78
CA GLU A 2 -25.98 -8.48 13.87
C GLU A 2 -24.65 -8.00 13.27
N ALA A 3 -24.20 -6.82 13.70
CA ALA A 3 -22.90 -6.29 13.32
C ALA A 3 -21.82 -7.19 13.91
N ALA A 4 -20.92 -7.68 13.06
CA ALA A 4 -19.76 -8.45 13.51
C ALA A 4 -18.92 -7.59 14.48
N PRO A 5 -18.57 -8.11 15.67
CA PRO A 5 -17.76 -7.39 16.65
C PRO A 5 -16.29 -7.40 16.21
N GLY A 6 -15.62 -6.25 16.33
CA GLY A 6 -14.16 -6.16 16.25
C GLY A 6 -13.57 -5.68 14.93
N MET A 7 -13.95 -4.48 14.47
CA MET A 7 -13.00 -3.62 13.75
C MET A 7 -12.69 -2.44 14.67
N GLU A 8 -11.82 -2.68 15.65
CA GLU A 8 -11.11 -1.56 16.26
C GLU A 8 -10.29 -0.87 15.18
N SER A 9 -10.30 0.46 15.21
CA SER A 9 -9.74 1.32 14.17
C SER A 9 -8.28 0.96 13.87
N ALA A 10 -7.88 0.97 12.59
CA ALA A 10 -6.47 0.97 12.22
C ALA A 10 -5.79 2.20 12.86
N GLU A 11 -5.06 2.00 13.97
CA GLU A 11 -4.48 3.09 14.77
C GLU A 11 -3.19 3.63 14.17
N LYS A 12 -2.54 2.88 13.27
CA LYS A 12 -1.21 3.20 12.77
C LYS A 12 -1.15 3.27 11.25
N VAL A 13 -0.90 4.49 10.75
CA VAL A 13 -0.48 4.74 9.37
C VAL A 13 0.98 5.20 9.42
N GLU A 14 1.86 4.45 8.78
CA GLU A 14 3.26 4.83 8.61
C GLU A 14 3.45 5.36 7.18
N ALA A 15 4.00 6.57 7.06
CA ALA A 15 4.39 7.13 5.77
C ALA A 15 5.92 7.20 5.69
N ALA A 16 6.49 6.58 4.66
CA ALA A 16 7.93 6.58 4.43
C ALA A 16 8.27 7.04 3.01
N ASN A 17 9.43 7.70 2.88
CA ASN A 17 10.00 8.02 1.58
C ASN A 17 10.36 6.73 0.84
N VAL A 18 10.04 6.70 -0.44
CA VAL A 18 10.33 5.55 -1.30
C VAL A 18 11.82 5.54 -1.67
N ALA A 19 12.53 4.49 -1.25
CA ALA A 19 13.92 4.26 -1.65
C ALA A 19 14.02 3.57 -3.03
N ARG A 20 15.24 3.44 -3.59
CA ARG A 20 15.51 2.87 -4.93
C ARG A 20 16.57 1.76 -4.89
N GLY A 21 16.44 0.71 -5.71
CA GLY A 21 17.44 -0.37 -5.86
C GLY A 21 16.86 -1.76 -6.24
N GLY A 22 17.60 -2.85 -5.96
CA GLY A 22 17.21 -4.24 -6.26
C GLY A 22 16.45 -4.95 -5.12
N SER A 23 15.66 -5.99 -5.43
CA SER A 23 14.85 -6.75 -4.46
C SER A 23 15.50 -8.09 -4.05
N LYS A 24 15.32 -8.50 -2.79
CA LYS A 24 15.73 -9.82 -2.27
C LYS A 24 14.51 -10.58 -1.77
N GLY A 25 14.16 -11.68 -2.46
CA GLY A 25 13.06 -12.57 -2.08
C GLY A 25 11.71 -12.16 -2.69
N GLY A 26 10.90 -13.17 -3.05
CA GLY A 26 9.58 -12.97 -3.65
C GLY A 26 8.49 -12.58 -2.64
N ARG A 27 7.29 -12.37 -3.17
CA ARG A 27 6.07 -12.14 -2.39
C ARG A 27 5.23 -13.41 -2.39
N THR A 28 4.70 -13.78 -1.23
CA THR A 28 3.95 -15.05 -1.05
C THR A 28 2.51 -14.86 -0.57
N ASN A 29 2.08 -13.61 -0.38
CA ASN A 29 0.77 -13.27 0.16
C ASN A 29 -0.32 -13.10 -0.92
N LYS A 30 -1.59 -13.01 -0.47
CA LYS A 30 -2.73 -12.63 -1.31
C LYS A 30 -2.87 -11.11 -1.31
N ARG A 31 -3.26 -10.52 -2.44
CA ARG A 31 -3.45 -9.06 -2.57
C ARG A 31 -4.58 -8.70 -3.52
N ARG A 32 -5.22 -7.57 -3.25
CA ARG A 32 -6.22 -6.97 -4.13
C ARG A 32 -6.05 -5.46 -4.18
N TRP A 33 -6.08 -4.91 -5.39
CA TRP A 33 -6.20 -3.47 -5.60
C TRP A 33 -7.67 -3.07 -5.58
N LEU A 34 -7.99 -2.01 -4.84
CA LEU A 34 -9.28 -1.35 -4.84
C LEU A 34 -9.18 -0.07 -5.68
N ARG A 35 -10.26 0.31 -6.37
CA ARG A 35 -10.30 1.65 -6.97
C ARG A 35 -10.53 2.68 -5.86
N LYS A 36 -9.85 3.82 -5.95
CA LYS A 36 -9.97 4.91 -4.96
C LYS A 36 -11.39 5.47 -4.82
N ASP A 37 -12.23 5.32 -5.84
CA ASP A 37 -13.61 5.77 -5.90
C ASP A 37 -14.65 4.66 -5.66
N HIS A 38 -14.20 3.42 -5.42
CA HIS A 38 -15.04 2.22 -5.38
C HIS A 38 -16.19 2.31 -4.38
N ASP A 39 -15.91 2.86 -3.19
CA ASP A 39 -16.81 2.87 -2.04
C ASP A 39 -16.60 4.15 -1.21
N PRO A 40 -17.63 4.70 -0.53
CA PRO A 40 -17.49 5.88 0.32
C PRO A 40 -16.42 5.75 1.42
N LEU A 41 -16.26 4.57 2.02
CA LEU A 41 -15.22 4.31 3.02
C LEU A 41 -13.82 4.40 2.41
N VAL A 42 -13.63 3.78 1.24
CA VAL A 42 -12.35 3.83 0.53
C VAL A 42 -11.99 5.27 0.18
N ARG A 43 -12.97 6.07 -0.28
CA ARG A 43 -12.78 7.50 -0.54
C ARG A 43 -12.38 8.27 0.70
N ALA A 44 -13.04 8.01 1.83
CA ALA A 44 -12.72 8.66 3.10
C ALA A 44 -11.29 8.33 3.59
N VAL A 45 -10.87 7.06 3.44
CA VAL A 45 -9.50 6.63 3.76
C VAL A 45 -8.48 7.32 2.88
N VAL A 46 -8.70 7.35 1.56
CA VAL A 46 -7.80 8.03 0.61
C VAL A 46 -7.71 9.53 0.93
N ALA A 47 -8.84 10.19 1.20
CA ALA A 47 -8.85 11.61 1.57
C ALA A 47 -8.07 11.88 2.87
N ARG A 48 -8.21 11.01 3.87
CA ARG A 48 -7.45 11.12 5.13
C ARG A 48 -5.95 10.94 4.91
N ILE A 49 -5.54 9.91 4.17
CA ILE A 49 -4.12 9.68 3.85
C ILE A 49 -3.54 10.86 3.07
N SER A 50 -4.26 11.34 2.04
CA SER A 50 -3.90 12.54 1.28
C SER A 50 -3.64 13.75 2.17
N SER A 51 -4.51 13.99 3.15
CA SER A 51 -4.33 15.08 4.11
C SER A 51 -3.10 14.89 5.01
N ILE A 52 -2.78 13.66 5.42
CA ILE A 52 -1.62 13.36 6.27
C ILE A 52 -0.31 13.58 5.50
N VAL A 53 -0.24 13.11 4.25
CA VAL A 53 0.99 13.14 3.45
C VAL A 53 1.17 14.43 2.65
N GLY A 54 0.16 15.30 2.61
CA GLY A 54 0.20 16.57 1.88
C GLY A 54 0.14 16.44 0.35
N LEU A 55 -0.45 15.34 -0.17
CA LEU A 55 -0.63 15.09 -1.60
C LEU A 55 -2.10 15.01 -1.97
N SER A 56 -2.46 15.42 -3.19
CA SER A 56 -3.86 15.35 -3.64
C SER A 56 -4.31 13.88 -3.81
N SER A 57 -5.60 13.62 -3.61
CA SER A 57 -6.17 12.27 -3.83
C SER A 57 -6.09 11.81 -5.29
N GLU A 58 -5.79 12.71 -6.22
CA GLU A 58 -5.54 12.37 -7.62
C GLU A 58 -4.21 11.66 -7.79
N GLN A 59 -3.18 12.07 -7.01
CA GLN A 59 -1.83 11.51 -7.00
C GLN A 59 -1.74 10.19 -6.23
N VAL A 60 -2.75 9.87 -5.42
CA VAL A 60 -2.81 8.62 -4.66
C VAL A 60 -3.36 7.50 -5.55
N GLU A 61 -2.58 6.41 -5.67
CA GLU A 61 -3.03 5.16 -6.26
C GLU A 61 -4.21 4.57 -5.45
N GLY A 62 -5.02 3.71 -6.07
CA GLY A 62 -6.03 2.98 -5.32
C GLY A 62 -5.40 2.13 -4.21
N PRO A 63 -6.00 1.95 -3.03
CA PRO A 63 -5.39 1.16 -1.96
C PRO A 63 -5.17 -0.30 -2.38
N GLN A 64 -4.04 -0.88 -1.96
CA GLN A 64 -3.79 -2.32 -2.06
C GLN A 64 -4.05 -2.97 -0.70
N VAL A 65 -5.03 -3.87 -0.63
CA VAL A 65 -5.28 -4.70 0.56
C VAL A 65 -4.47 -5.98 0.42
N ILE A 66 -3.81 -6.38 1.51
CA ILE A 66 -2.87 -7.49 1.55
C ILE A 66 -3.24 -8.39 2.73
N LEU A 67 -3.35 -9.69 2.47
CA LEU A 67 -3.59 -10.71 3.49
C LEU A 67 -2.37 -11.63 3.58
N TYR A 68 -1.74 -11.65 4.75
CA TYR A 68 -0.67 -12.59 5.09
C TYR A 68 -1.24 -13.72 5.94
N GLU A 69 -1.10 -14.95 5.46
CA GLU A 69 -1.30 -16.16 6.27
C GLU A 69 0.00 -16.53 7.01
N PRO A 70 -0.05 -17.34 8.07
CA PRO A 70 1.14 -17.76 8.80
C PRO A 70 2.25 -18.30 7.87
N GLY A 71 3.48 -17.82 8.07
CA GLY A 71 4.65 -18.18 7.27
C GLY A 71 4.80 -17.42 5.94
N GLN A 72 3.82 -16.60 5.53
CA GLN A 72 3.95 -15.75 4.35
C GLN A 72 4.78 -14.50 4.65
N ARG A 73 5.47 -14.03 3.60
CA ARG A 73 6.37 -12.86 3.65
C ARG A 73 6.37 -12.09 2.34
N TYR A 74 6.91 -10.88 2.44
CA TYR A 74 7.36 -10.12 1.29
C TYR A 74 8.85 -9.80 1.48
N GLY A 75 9.69 -10.29 0.58
CA GLY A 75 11.11 -9.95 0.59
C GLY A 75 11.37 -8.44 0.47
N ALA A 76 12.52 -8.00 0.99
CA ALA A 76 12.93 -6.60 0.94
C ALA A 76 12.95 -6.10 -0.51
N HIS A 77 12.31 -4.95 -0.74
CA HIS A 77 12.14 -4.36 -2.06
C HIS A 77 11.98 -2.85 -1.97
N PHE A 78 11.96 -2.22 -3.14
CA PHE A 78 11.68 -0.81 -3.28
C PHE A 78 10.31 -0.65 -3.93
N ASP A 79 9.50 0.28 -3.41
CA ASP A 79 8.19 0.59 -4.00
C ASP A 79 8.30 1.44 -5.26
N GLY A 80 9.41 2.16 -5.39
CA GLY A 80 9.70 3.04 -6.52
C GLY A 80 10.18 2.28 -7.73
N PHE A 81 9.86 2.81 -8.90
CA PHE A 81 10.25 2.21 -10.17
C PHE A 81 11.71 2.54 -10.50
N ASN A 82 12.43 1.58 -11.08
CA ASN A 82 13.77 1.84 -11.60
C ASN A 82 13.70 2.62 -12.93
N MET A 83 13.80 3.95 -12.85
CA MET A 83 13.72 4.85 -14.00
C MET A 83 14.90 4.76 -14.97
N THR A 84 15.97 4.01 -14.66
CA THR A 84 17.07 3.76 -15.61
C THR A 84 16.82 2.52 -16.47
N SER A 85 15.78 1.75 -16.19
CA SER A 85 15.39 0.57 -16.95
C SER A 85 14.12 0.82 -17.76
N GLU A 86 14.06 0.29 -18.99
CA GLU A 86 12.85 0.41 -19.84
C GLU A 86 11.60 -0.13 -19.14
N ARG A 87 11.73 -1.28 -18.47
CA ARG A 87 10.64 -1.86 -17.69
C ARG A 87 10.15 -0.92 -16.58
N GLY A 88 11.06 -0.34 -15.81
CA GLY A 88 10.69 0.57 -14.72
C GLY A 88 10.04 1.86 -15.23
N GLN A 89 10.54 2.42 -16.35
CA GLN A 89 9.91 3.55 -17.01
C GLN A 89 8.49 3.21 -17.50
N ALA A 90 8.31 2.04 -18.12
CA ALA A 90 7.01 1.57 -18.59
C ALA A 90 6.00 1.39 -17.44
N GLU A 91 6.42 0.79 -16.31
CA GLU A 91 5.56 0.63 -15.13
C GLU A 91 5.20 1.99 -14.51
N ALA A 92 6.14 2.94 -14.42
CA ALA A 92 5.88 4.29 -13.94
C ALA A 92 4.86 5.06 -14.82
N LEU A 93 4.84 4.82 -16.13
CA LEU A 93 3.92 5.48 -17.04
C LEU A 93 2.57 4.77 -17.16
N ARG A 94 2.45 3.55 -16.63
CA ARG A 94 1.25 2.73 -16.75
C ARG A 94 0.06 3.43 -16.08
N GLY A 95 -1.05 3.55 -16.81
CA GLY A 95 -2.29 4.10 -16.28
C GLY A 95 -2.20 5.55 -15.79
N LYS A 96 -1.19 6.31 -16.24
CA LYS A 96 -0.86 7.68 -15.77
C LYS A 96 -0.35 7.76 -14.31
N GLY A 97 0.26 6.68 -13.78
CA GLY A 97 0.63 6.57 -12.37
C GLY A 97 1.81 7.44 -11.89
N GLY A 98 2.81 7.67 -12.73
CA GLY A 98 4.04 8.40 -12.35
C GLY A 98 4.99 7.58 -11.46
N GLN A 99 5.99 8.27 -10.90
CA GLN A 99 6.92 7.68 -9.94
C GLN A 99 6.37 7.76 -8.51
N ARG A 100 6.49 6.68 -7.76
CA ARG A 100 6.15 6.65 -6.32
C ARG A 100 7.23 7.35 -5.52
N VAL A 101 6.82 8.29 -4.67
CA VAL A 101 7.69 9.08 -3.80
C VAL A 101 7.44 8.82 -2.32
N LEU A 102 6.21 8.42 -1.98
CA LEU A 102 5.77 8.08 -0.62
C LEU A 102 4.95 6.79 -0.66
N THR A 103 5.12 5.96 0.37
CA THR A 103 4.24 4.82 0.66
C THR A 103 3.59 5.05 2.01
N ALA A 104 2.26 4.91 2.06
CA ALA A 104 1.50 4.85 3.31
C ALA A 104 1.09 3.40 3.59
N LEU A 105 1.51 2.86 4.72
CA LEU A 105 1.17 1.51 5.19
C LEU A 105 0.23 1.61 6.38
N ALA A 106 -0.91 0.92 6.31
CA ALA A 106 -1.89 0.85 7.39
C ALA A 106 -2.06 -0.61 7.84
N TYR A 107 -1.89 -0.87 9.13
CA TYR A 107 -2.15 -2.18 9.72
C TYR A 107 -3.64 -2.30 10.03
N LEU A 108 -4.27 -3.34 9.50
CA LEU A 108 -5.73 -3.55 9.62
C LEU A 108 -6.11 -4.55 10.73
N SER A 109 -5.11 -5.15 11.37
CA SER A 109 -5.25 -6.16 12.42
C SER A 109 -3.94 -6.24 13.20
N GLU A 110 -4.04 -6.57 14.48
CA GLU A 110 -2.89 -6.98 15.30
C GLU A 110 -2.35 -8.34 14.84
N VAL A 111 -1.06 -8.57 15.04
CA VAL A 111 -0.36 -9.81 14.69
C VAL A 111 0.34 -10.35 15.93
N GLU A 112 0.06 -11.61 16.29
CA GLU A 112 0.58 -12.23 17.51
C GLU A 112 2.10 -12.41 17.50
N ASP A 113 2.68 -12.79 16.35
CA ASP A 113 4.12 -12.98 16.18
C ASP A 113 4.57 -12.72 14.73
N GLY A 114 5.78 -12.18 14.57
CA GLY A 114 6.34 -11.79 13.27
C GLY A 114 5.66 -10.56 12.65
N GLY A 115 5.55 -10.53 11.30
CA GLY A 115 4.79 -9.50 10.58
C GLY A 115 5.41 -8.08 10.52
N ALA A 116 6.61 -7.88 11.08
CA ALA A 116 7.31 -6.60 11.05
C ALA A 116 7.59 -6.11 9.62
N THR A 117 7.70 -4.79 9.49
CA THR A 117 8.04 -4.09 8.24
C THR A 117 9.48 -3.62 8.26
#